data_AF-A0A1J5ITQ8-F1
#
_entry.id   AF-A0A1J5ITQ8-F1
#
_cell.length_a   1.000
_cell.length_b   1.000
_cell.length_c   1.000
_cell.angle_alpha   90.00
_cell.angle_beta   90.00
_cell.angle_gamma   90.00
#
_symmetry.space_group_name_H-M   'P 1'
#
loop_
_entity.id
_entity.type
_entity.pdbx_description
1 polymer ?
#
loop_
_entity_poly.entity_id
_entity_poly.type
_entity_poly.pdbx_seq_one_letter_code
_entity_poly.pdbx_strand_id
1 'polypeptide(L)'
;MLYITLDPAHAEPLQHRLELQGWHVVSKDGGQSQFVGWAYVIHYQLQQDNQLAEVWLHYSDHQGKLESYCELNPAAKPLLEALIEDGL
;
A
#
# COMPACT_ATOMS: atom_id res chain seq x y z
N MET A 1 3.59 -12.66 6.46
CA MET A 1 3.19 -11.54 5.57
C MET A 1 3.13 -12.04 4.15
N LEU A 2 2.20 -11.47 3.38
CA LEU A 2 1.96 -11.74 1.97
C LEU A 2 2.34 -10.50 1.17
N TYR A 3 2.66 -10.68 -0.10
CA TYR A 3 3.11 -9.58 -0.96
C TYR A 3 2.31 -9.59 -2.27
N ILE A 4 1.85 -8.41 -2.68
CA ILE A 4 1.18 -8.20 -3.95
C ILE A 4 1.95 -7.11 -4.69
N THR A 5 2.49 -7.43 -5.86
CA THR A 5 3.09 -6.44 -6.75
C THR A 5 2.02 -5.53 -7.31
N LEU A 6 2.27 -4.22 -7.32
CA LEU A 6 1.36 -3.21 -7.82
C LEU A 6 2.01 -2.45 -8.97
N ASP A 7 1.24 -2.08 -9.98
CA ASP A 7 1.70 -1.07 -10.94
C ASP A 7 1.93 0.24 -10.18
N PRO A 8 3.12 0.86 -10.26
CA PRO A 8 3.39 2.12 -9.58
C PRO A 8 2.38 3.24 -9.89
N ALA A 9 1.75 3.23 -11.06
CA ALA A 9 0.69 4.17 -11.41
C ALA A 9 -0.58 4.03 -10.55
N HIS A 10 -0.80 2.86 -9.94
CA HIS A 10 -1.93 2.59 -9.07
C HIS A 10 -1.64 2.83 -7.58
N ALA A 11 -0.41 3.18 -7.21
CA ALA A 11 -0.04 3.38 -5.80
C ALA A 11 -0.82 4.55 -5.17
N GLU A 12 -1.01 5.66 -5.88
CA GLU A 12 -1.78 6.81 -5.38
C GLU A 12 -3.31 6.56 -5.42
N PRO A 13 -3.90 6.03 -6.52
CA PRO A 13 -5.28 5.59 -6.53
C PRO A 13 -5.64 4.62 -5.39
N LEU A 14 -4.75 3.68 -5.08
CA LEU A 14 -4.95 2.71 -3.99
C LEU A 14 -4.99 3.39 -2.61
N GLN A 15 -4.12 4.37 -2.36
CA GLN A 15 -4.16 5.13 -1.10
C GLN A 15 -5.52 5.79 -0.91
N HIS A 16 -6.00 6.49 -1.94
CA HIS A 16 -7.28 7.18 -1.89
C HIS A 16 -8.44 6.20 -1.69
N ARG A 17 -8.41 5.04 -2.36
CA ARG A 17 -9.41 3.97 -2.19
C ARG A 17 -9.40 3.40 -0.75
N LEU A 18 -8.22 3.14 -0.18
CA LEU A 18 -8.09 2.65 1.19
C LEU A 18 -8.67 3.65 2.19
N GLU A 19 -8.32 4.93 2.06
CA GLU A 19 -8.86 5.99 2.93
C GLU A 19 -10.39 6.12 2.80
N LEU A 20 -10.93 6.03 1.58
CA LEU A 20 -12.39 6.04 1.35
C LEU A 20 -13.11 4.83 1.95
N GLN A 21 -12.44 3.67 2.04
CA GLN A 21 -12.99 2.46 2.66
C GLN A 21 -12.74 2.39 4.17
N GLY A 22 -12.29 3.48 4.79
CA GLY A 22 -12.14 3.58 6.24
C GLY A 22 -10.87 2.92 6.78
N TRP A 23 -9.89 2.61 5.92
CA TRP A 23 -8.56 2.26 6.41
C TRP A 23 -7.91 3.49 7.04
N HIS A 24 -7.24 3.28 8.16
CA HIS A 24 -6.58 4.34 8.90
C HIS A 24 -5.07 4.26 8.72
N VAL A 25 -4.44 5.40 8.45
CA VAL A 25 -2.98 5.51 8.40
C VAL A 25 -2.43 5.43 9.81
N VAL A 26 -1.55 4.47 10.05
CA VAL A 26 -0.82 4.28 11.32
C VAL A 26 0.53 4.99 11.27
N SER A 27 1.26 4.80 10.18
CA SER A 27 2.52 5.49 9.92
C SER A 27 2.71 5.79 8.45
N LYS A 28 3.49 6.83 8.17
CA LYS A 28 3.91 7.22 6.83
C LYS A 28 5.36 7.63 6.89
N ASP A 29 6.20 6.82 6.28
CA ASP A 29 7.64 7.02 6.22
C ASP A 29 8.01 7.34 4.79
N GLY A 30 8.49 8.56 4.55
CA GLY A 30 8.89 9.03 3.23
C GLY A 30 10.27 9.66 3.28
N GLY A 31 11.07 9.44 2.25
CA GLY A 31 12.42 9.98 2.21
C GLY A 31 13.04 9.99 0.83
N GLN A 32 14.01 10.89 0.68
CA GLN A 32 14.94 10.86 -0.44
C GLN A 32 16.11 9.94 -0.08
N SER A 33 16.33 8.89 -0.86
CA SER A 33 17.50 8.04 -0.67
C SER A 33 18.74 8.73 -1.27
N GLN A 34 19.88 8.61 -0.59
CA GLN A 34 21.17 9.14 -1.06
C GLN A 34 21.61 8.50 -2.39
N PHE A 35 21.01 7.37 -2.77
CA PHE A 35 21.32 6.58 -3.97
C PHE A 35 20.33 6.77 -5.13
N VAL A 36 19.69 7.94 -5.21
CA VAL A 36 19.00 8.43 -6.42
C VAL A 36 17.53 8.00 -6.54
N GLY A 37 16.68 8.56 -5.68
CA GLY A 37 15.24 8.32 -5.76
C GLY A 37 14.37 8.91 -4.65
N TRP A 38 13.06 8.96 -4.89
CA TRP A 38 12.02 9.17 -3.88
C TRP A 38 11.41 7.83 -3.50
N ALA A 39 11.20 7.58 -2.21
CA ALA A 39 10.48 6.41 -1.76
C ALA A 39 9.58 6.74 -0.57
N TYR A 40 8.50 5.98 -0.43
CA TYR A 40 7.66 6.02 0.74
C TYR A 40 7.10 4.63 1.08
N VAL A 41 6.77 4.47 2.35
CA VAL A 41 6.01 3.36 2.90
C VAL A 41 4.87 3.93 3.73
N ILE A 42 3.65 3.45 3.50
CA ILE A 42 2.49 3.84 4.28
C ILE A 42 1.87 2.60 4.92
N HIS A 43 1.74 2.61 6.24
CA HIS A 43 1.09 1.56 7.01
C HIS A 43 -0.38 1.93 7.23
N TYR A 44 -1.27 1.09 6.75
CA TYR A 44 -2.71 1.15 6.92
C TYR A 44 -3.22 0.04 7.82
N GLN A 45 -4.24 0.34 8.60
CA GLN A 45 -4.97 -0.63 9.41
C GLN A 45 -6.49 -0.49 9.24
N LEU A 46 -7.18 -1.63 9.25
CA LEU A 46 -8.63 -1.70 9.31
C LEU A 46 -9.04 -2.81 10.29
N GLN A 47 -9.88 -2.46 11.26
CA GLN A 47 -10.47 -3.45 12.16
C GLN A 47 -11.77 -3.97 11.55
N GLN A 48 -11.81 -5.26 11.21
CA GLN A 48 -12.99 -5.90 10.62
C GLN A 48 -13.22 -7.29 11.24
N ASP A 49 -14.45 -7.60 11.62
CA ASP A 49 -14.84 -8.92 12.16
C ASP A 49 -13.93 -9.45 13.29
N ASN A 50 -13.53 -8.54 14.19
CA ASN A 50 -12.64 -8.82 15.32
C ASN A 50 -11.21 -9.24 14.92
N GLN A 51 -10.82 -9.02 13.66
CA GLN A 51 -9.47 -9.18 13.14
C GLN A 51 -8.92 -7.81 12.73
N LEU A 52 -7.61 -7.62 12.95
CA LEU A 52 -6.89 -6.46 12.48
C LEU A 52 -6.30 -6.76 11.10
N ALA A 53 -6.77 -6.07 10.07
CA ALA A 53 -6.18 -6.09 8.74
C ALA A 53 -5.09 -5.03 8.65
N GLU A 54 -3.92 -5.40 8.13
CA GLU A 54 -2.77 -4.50 8.02
C GLU A 54 -2.18 -4.56 6.62
N VAL A 55 -1.88 -3.38 6.05
CA VAL A 55 -1.29 -3.22 4.72
C VAL A 55 -0.16 -2.18 4.81
N TRP A 56 1.00 -2.50 4.28
CA TRP A 56 2.09 -1.58 4.03
C TRP A 56 2.21 -1.38 2.52
N LEU A 57 1.88 -0.17 2.06
CA LEU A 57 2.07 0.23 0.68
C LEU A 57 3.47 0.79 0.50
N HIS A 58 4.26 0.13 -0.34
CA HIS A 58 5.59 0.56 -0.72
C HIS A 58 5.58 1.18 -2.11
N TYR A 59 6.30 2.28 -2.25
CA TYR A 59 6.57 2.92 -3.54
C TYR A 59 8.00 3.44 -3.56
N SER A 60 8.66 3.27 -4.69
CA SER A 60 9.96 3.86 -4.96
C SER A 60 10.10 4.28 -6.42
N ASP A 61 10.77 5.40 -6.62
CA ASP A 61 11.30 5.88 -7.89
C ASP A 61 12.81 5.87 -7.81
N HIS A 62 13.46 4.94 -8.51
CA HIS A 62 14.92 4.87 -8.60
C HIS A 62 15.37 5.29 -10.00
N GLN A 63 15.71 6.57 -10.18
CA GLN A 63 16.16 7.12 -11.47
C GLN A 63 15.17 6.91 -12.63
N GLY A 64 13.86 7.04 -12.37
CA GLY A 64 12.81 6.81 -13.35
C GLY A 64 12.38 5.34 -13.47
N LYS A 65 13.00 4.43 -12.71
CA LYS A 65 12.49 3.07 -12.52
C LYS A 65 11.54 3.05 -11.32
N LEU A 66 10.25 3.02 -11.63
CA LEU A 66 9.19 2.98 -10.63
C LEU A 66 8.93 1.54 -10.17
N GLU A 67 8.79 1.35 -8.86
CA GLU A 67 8.41 0.08 -8.24
C GLU A 67 7.35 0.33 -7.16
N SER A 68 6.37 -0.57 -7.08
CA SER A 68 5.36 -0.53 -6.03
C SER A 68 4.88 -1.93 -5.68
N TYR A 69 4.60 -2.14 -4.40
CA TYR A 69 4.04 -3.38 -3.89
C TYR A 69 3.36 -3.14 -2.55
N CYS A 70 2.47 -4.05 -2.18
CA CYS A 70 1.82 -4.09 -0.88
C CYS A 70 2.34 -5.29 -0.09
N GLU A 71 2.85 -5.06 1.11
CA GLU A 71 3.02 -6.09 2.13
C GLU A 71 1.77 -6.11 3.01
N LEU A 72 1.24 -7.29 3.34
CA LEU A 72 -0.03 -7.39 4.05
C LEU A 72 -0.15 -8.65 4.88
N ASN A 73 -0.99 -8.59 5.92
CA ASN A 73 -1.32 -9.76 6.72
C ASN A 73 -2.47 -10.59 6.07
N PRO A 74 -2.67 -11.85 6.48
CA PRO A 74 -3.70 -12.69 5.86
C PRO A 74 -5.13 -12.13 5.92
N ALA A 75 -5.44 -11.34 6.94
CA ALA A 75 -6.76 -10.70 7.09
C ALA A 75 -6.98 -9.59 6.05
N ALA A 76 -5.93 -8.87 5.68
CA ALA A 76 -5.99 -7.81 4.68
C ALA A 76 -6.06 -8.32 3.23
N LYS A 77 -5.60 -9.54 2.96
CA LYS A 77 -5.50 -10.09 1.59
C LYS A 77 -6.83 -10.02 0.81
N PRO A 78 -7.93 -10.63 1.28
CA PRO A 78 -9.18 -10.61 0.52
C PRO A 78 -9.75 -9.19 0.34
N LEU A 79 -9.49 -8.29 1.28
CA LEU A 79 -9.95 -6.90 1.21
C LEU A 79 -9.18 -6.11 0.15
N LEU A 80 -7.86 -6.32 0.09
CA LEU A 80 -7.01 -5.63 -0.88
C LEU A 80 -7.18 -6.21 -2.30
N GLU A 81 -7.35 -7.52 -2.44
CA GLU A 81 -7.62 -8.15 -3.75
C GLU A 81 -8.95 -7.64 -4.34
N ALA A 82 -10.01 -7.55 -3.52
CA ALA A 82 -11.29 -6.99 -3.96
C ALA A 82 -11.15 -5.53 -4.45
N LEU A 83 -10.33 -4.72 -3.75
CA LEU A 83 -10.03 -3.34 -4.15
C LEU A 83 -9.31 -3.22 -5.49
N ILE A 84 -8.39 -4.13 -5.77
CA ILE A 84 -7.62 -4.17 -7.02
C ILE A 84 -8.52 -4.65 -8.17
N GLU A 85 -9.38 -5.65 -7.93
CA GLU A 85 -10.31 -6.21 -8.92
C GLU A 85 -11.45 -5.24 -9.29
N ASP A 86 -11.93 -4.43 -8.34
CA ASP A 86 -12.97 -3.39 -8.55
C ASP A 86 -12.48 -2.17 -9.35
N GLY A 87 -11.31 -2.27 -9.98
CA GLY A 87 -10.71 -1.25 -10.83
C GLY A 87 -9.96 -0.21 -10.01
N LEU A 88 -8.65 -0.41 -9.90
CA LEU A 88 -7.70 0.69 -9.71
C LEU A 88 -7.58 1.53 -10.98
#